data_AF-A0A0Q8RNU0-F1
#
_entry.id   AF-A0A0Q8RNU0-F1
#
_cell.length_a   1.000
_cell.length_b   1.000
_cell.length_c   1.000
_cell.angle_alpha   90.00
_cell.angle_beta   90.00
_cell.angle_gamma   90.00
#
_symmetry.space_group_name_H-M   'P 1'
#
loop_
_entity.id
_entity.type
_entity.pdbx_description
1 polymer ?
#
loop_
_entity_poly.entity_id
_entity_poly.type
_entity_poly.pdbx_seq_one_letter_code
_entity_poly.pdbx_strand_id
1 'polypeptide(L)'
;MLPFIVAGIFVAASTAGWLVLFPPKRRPSPRQRRMLLIGAGTALLALAPPLLVRLLRPRQMVPAFDDSARPADRQITALLQGEQLVPPPPLPPLAFATAEVELQRPMLSQADRDWQRLDQDFARRLLLVFGVMRDRHGYEMVLLEGYRSPERQDRLAAAGSHVSNARAFQSFHQFGLAADCAFIREGKLVISERDPWAMRGYRLYGEAAEAAGMIWGGRWTMMDFGHTELRTRGTRA
;
A
#
# COMPACT_ATOMS: atom_id res chain seq x y z
N MET A 1 -20.62 -2.64 11.87
CA MET A 1 -21.04 -1.21 11.70
C MET A 1 -22.54 -1.01 11.89
N LEU A 2 -23.41 -1.94 11.45
CA LEU A 2 -24.86 -1.90 11.70
C LEU A 2 -25.31 -1.85 13.19
N PRO A 3 -24.71 -2.59 14.14
CA PRO A 3 -25.27 -2.65 15.51
C PRO A 3 -25.14 -1.35 16.30
N PHE A 4 -24.11 -0.54 16.04
CA PHE A 4 -23.90 0.74 16.71
C PHE A 4 -24.83 1.85 16.20
N ILE A 5 -25.20 1.80 14.91
CA ILE A 5 -26.14 2.76 14.32
C ILE A 5 -27.56 2.50 14.82
N VAL A 6 -27.96 1.21 14.90
CA VAL A 6 -29.28 0.81 15.42
C VAL A 6 -29.41 1.17 16.90
N ALA A 7 -28.37 0.94 17.71
CA ALA A 7 -28.38 1.33 19.13
C ALA A 7 -28.48 2.85 19.32
N GLY A 8 -27.77 3.64 18.52
CA GLY A 8 -27.82 5.11 18.58
C GLY A 8 -29.20 5.67 18.21
N ILE A 9 -29.82 5.14 17.16
CA ILE A 9 -31.18 5.54 16.73
C ILE A 9 -32.21 5.15 17.80
N PHE A 10 -32.07 3.96 18.41
CA PHE A 10 -32.99 3.51 19.46
C PHE A 10 -32.92 4.39 20.71
N VAL A 11 -31.73 4.80 21.15
CA VAL A 11 -31.56 5.70 22.32
C VAL A 11 -32.09 7.11 22.02
N ALA A 12 -31.84 7.64 20.81
CA ALA A 12 -32.36 8.96 20.43
C ALA A 12 -33.89 8.98 20.29
N ALA A 13 -34.48 7.93 19.70
CA ALA A 13 -35.93 7.79 19.59
C ALA A 13 -36.59 7.60 20.96
N SER A 14 -35.96 6.85 21.86
CA SER A 14 -36.47 6.61 23.23
C SER A 14 -36.43 7.88 24.08
N THR A 15 -35.36 8.68 23.98
CA THR A 15 -35.25 9.94 24.73
C THR A 15 -36.17 11.03 24.19
N ALA A 16 -36.35 11.12 22.87
CA ALA A 16 -37.33 12.01 22.25
C ALA A 16 -38.78 11.61 22.60
N GLY A 17 -39.12 10.33 22.55
CA GLY A 17 -40.44 9.81 22.93
C GLY A 17 -40.76 10.06 24.41
N TRP A 18 -39.77 9.92 25.31
CA TRP A 18 -39.94 10.16 26.74
C TRP A 18 -40.21 11.64 27.06
N LEU A 19 -39.57 12.56 26.35
CA LEU A 19 -39.79 14.02 26.50
C LEU A 19 -41.13 14.50 25.95
N VAL A 20 -41.70 13.79 24.96
CA VAL A 20 -43.04 14.06 24.42
C VAL A 20 -44.14 13.52 25.34
N LEU A 21 -43.95 12.32 25.89
CA LEU A 21 -44.93 11.68 26.79
C LEU A 21 -44.89 12.25 28.21
N PHE A 22 -43.75 12.78 28.66
CA PHE A 22 -43.57 13.38 29.98
C PHE A 22 -42.93 14.77 29.87
N PRO A 23 -43.65 15.79 29.36
CA PRO A 23 -43.10 17.12 29.25
C PRO A 23 -42.75 17.67 30.65
N PRO A 24 -41.58 18.29 30.83
CA PRO A 24 -41.17 18.79 32.14
C PRO A 24 -42.17 19.84 32.64
N LYS A 25 -42.82 19.57 33.78
CA LYS A 25 -43.85 20.43 34.39
C LYS A 25 -43.36 21.83 34.78
N ARG A 26 -42.05 22.11 34.74
CA ARG A 26 -41.46 23.42 35.06
C ARG A 26 -40.52 23.85 33.94
N ARG A 27 -40.69 25.09 33.44
CA ARG A 27 -39.77 25.68 32.47
C ARG A 27 -38.38 25.80 33.13
N PRO A 28 -37.30 25.37 32.45
CA PRO A 28 -35.96 25.43 33.02
C PRO A 28 -35.60 26.88 33.31
N SER A 29 -35.04 27.10 34.50
CA SER A 29 -34.60 28.42 34.93
C SER A 29 -33.49 28.95 34.00
N PRO A 30 -33.21 30.27 33.98
CA PRO A 30 -32.15 30.83 33.16
C PRO A 30 -30.78 30.17 33.39
N ARG A 31 -30.49 29.77 34.65
CA ARG A 31 -29.28 29.02 35.01
C ARG A 31 -29.25 27.61 34.41
N GLN A 32 -30.36 26.89 34.47
CA GLN A 32 -30.47 25.55 33.89
C GLN A 32 -30.36 25.58 32.36
N ARG A 33 -30.97 26.57 31.71
CA ARG A 33 -30.80 26.78 30.25
C ARG A 33 -29.34 27.04 29.89
N ARG A 34 -28.65 27.88 30.67
CA ARG A 34 -27.22 28.16 30.45
C ARG A 34 -26.37 26.90 30.62
N MET A 35 -26.64 26.08 31.65
CA MET A 35 -25.93 24.80 31.85
C MET A 35 -26.21 23.80 30.73
N LEU A 36 -27.44 23.71 30.22
CA LEU A 36 -27.79 22.85 29.09
C LEU A 36 -27.10 23.30 27.80
N LEU A 37 -27.02 24.61 27.54
CA LEU A 37 -26.31 25.16 26.39
C LEU A 37 -24.80 24.91 26.47
N ILE A 38 -24.20 25.05 27.66
CA ILE A 38 -22.78 24.71 27.89
C ILE A 38 -22.54 23.21 27.70
N GLY A 39 -23.43 22.37 28.22
CA GLY A 39 -23.36 20.91 28.04
C GLY A 39 -23.47 20.48 26.56
N ALA A 40 -24.40 21.08 25.81
CA ALA A 40 -24.54 20.83 24.38
C ALA A 40 -23.32 21.30 23.58
N GLY A 41 -22.78 22.49 23.90
CA GLY A 41 -21.59 23.03 23.25
C GLY A 41 -20.33 22.18 23.51
N THR A 42 -20.15 21.70 24.73
CA THR A 42 -19.03 20.81 25.10
C THR A 42 -19.14 19.44 24.43
N ALA A 43 -20.35 18.86 24.37
CA ALA A 43 -20.58 17.62 23.63
C ALA A 43 -20.29 17.79 22.14
N LEU A 44 -20.71 18.90 21.53
CA LEU A 44 -20.44 19.20 20.12
C LEU A 44 -18.92 19.34 19.86
N LEU A 45 -18.20 20.06 20.72
CA LEU A 45 -16.74 20.21 20.61
C LEU A 45 -15.99 18.89 20.78
N ALA A 46 -16.47 17.98 21.62
CA ALA A 46 -15.86 16.67 21.82
C ALA A 46 -16.16 15.69 20.67
N LEU A 47 -17.37 15.72 20.11
CA LEU A 47 -17.84 14.76 19.10
C LEU A 47 -17.61 15.21 17.66
N ALA A 48 -17.53 16.51 17.39
CA ALA A 48 -17.35 17.02 16.03
C ALA A 48 -15.99 16.62 15.39
N PRO A 49 -14.84 16.70 16.09
CA PRO A 49 -13.55 16.30 15.50
C PRO A 49 -13.50 14.82 15.05
N PRO A 50 -13.88 13.80 15.86
CA PRO A 50 -13.84 12.41 15.40
C PRO A 50 -14.86 12.12 14.29
N LEU A 51 -16.02 12.80 14.29
CA LEU A 51 -17.01 12.66 13.23
C LEU A 51 -16.51 13.27 11.91
N LEU A 52 -15.88 14.45 11.99
CA LEU A 52 -15.28 15.14 10.85
C LEU A 52 -14.13 14.32 10.27
N VAL A 53 -13.27 13.74 11.11
CA VAL A 53 -12.22 12.80 10.68
C VAL A 53 -12.82 11.60 9.95
N ARG A 54 -13.94 11.04 10.43
CA ARG A 54 -14.62 9.92 9.77
C ARG A 54 -15.25 10.32 8.43
N LEU A 55 -15.81 11.51 8.32
CA LEU A 55 -16.46 12.02 7.10
C LEU A 55 -15.47 12.48 6.04
N LEU A 56 -14.36 13.09 6.47
CA LEU A 56 -13.29 13.57 5.59
C LEU A 56 -12.23 12.51 5.31
N ARG A 57 -12.28 11.33 5.95
CA ARG A 57 -11.38 10.23 5.62
C ARG A 57 -11.64 9.87 4.15
N PRO A 58 -10.68 10.12 3.22
CA PRO A 58 -10.79 9.52 1.90
C PRO A 58 -10.96 8.03 2.14
N ARG A 59 -11.86 7.38 1.38
CA ARG A 59 -12.02 5.92 1.42
C ARG A 59 -10.64 5.32 1.24
N GLN A 60 -10.01 4.95 2.34
CA GLN A 60 -8.74 4.27 2.28
C GLN A 60 -9.03 2.98 1.54
N MET A 61 -8.43 2.82 0.38
CA MET A 61 -8.07 1.50 -0.12
C MET A 61 -7.03 0.96 0.87
N VAL A 62 -7.46 0.57 2.07
CA VAL A 62 -6.73 -0.43 2.84
C VAL A 62 -7.17 -1.74 2.22
N PRO A 63 -6.34 -2.43 1.44
CA PRO A 63 -6.72 -3.74 0.95
C PRO A 63 -6.83 -4.59 2.21
N ALA A 64 -8.03 -5.12 2.43
CA ALA A 64 -8.32 -5.98 3.56
C ALA A 64 -7.19 -7.01 3.70
N PHE A 65 -6.68 -7.16 4.92
CA PHE A 65 -5.77 -8.24 5.24
C PHE A 65 -6.51 -9.54 4.92
N ASP A 66 -6.10 -10.19 3.83
CA ASP A 66 -6.55 -11.53 3.51
C ASP A 66 -5.56 -12.48 4.19
N ASP A 67 -6.03 -13.17 5.22
CA ASP A 67 -5.28 -14.20 5.97
C ASP A 67 -5.02 -15.45 5.09
N SER A 68 -5.41 -15.42 3.81
CA SER A 68 -5.18 -16.45 2.81
C SER A 68 -3.76 -16.42 2.22
N ALA A 69 -2.75 -16.00 2.99
CA ALA A 69 -1.36 -16.24 2.64
C ALA A 69 -1.18 -17.77 2.54
N ARG A 70 -1.21 -18.29 1.31
CA ARG A 70 -0.94 -19.69 1.02
C ARG A 70 0.38 -20.02 1.72
N PRO A 71 0.45 -21.12 2.50
CA PRO A 71 1.71 -21.51 3.12
C PRO A 71 2.75 -21.60 2.02
N ALA A 72 3.80 -20.78 2.13
CA ALA A 72 4.91 -20.76 1.17
C ALA A 72 5.36 -22.21 0.96
N ASP A 73 5.51 -22.60 -0.31
CA ASP A 73 5.84 -23.96 -0.67
C ASP A 73 7.10 -24.41 0.11
N ARG A 74 7.06 -25.61 0.72
CA ARG A 74 8.17 -26.11 1.57
C ARG A 74 9.46 -26.21 0.77
N GLN A 75 9.36 -26.45 -0.53
CA GLN A 75 10.52 -26.50 -1.43
C GLN A 75 11.16 -25.12 -1.64
N ILE A 76 10.35 -24.05 -1.68
CA ILE A 76 10.82 -22.65 -1.76
C ILE A 76 11.46 -22.23 -0.43
N THR A 77 10.89 -22.65 0.70
CA THR A 77 11.47 -22.36 2.03
C THR A 77 12.81 -23.06 2.25
N ALA A 78 12.98 -24.29 1.76
CA ALA A 78 14.24 -25.01 1.81
C ALA A 78 15.34 -24.34 0.96
N LEU A 79 14.98 -23.80 -0.22
CA LEU A 79 15.91 -23.03 -1.06
C LEU A 79 16.31 -21.69 -0.41
N LEU A 80 15.42 -21.05 0.35
CA LEU A 80 15.71 -19.81 1.11
C LEU A 80 16.73 -19.98 2.23
N GLN A 81 16.96 -21.21 2.72
CA GLN A 81 17.79 -21.47 3.91
C GLN A 81 19.23 -21.90 3.58
N GLY A 82 19.52 -22.31 2.35
CA GLY A 82 20.78 -22.96 1.99
C GLY A 82 21.71 -22.21 1.03
N GLU A 83 21.19 -21.30 0.20
CA GLU A 83 22.01 -20.53 -0.75
C GLU A 83 22.01 -19.06 -0.38
N GLN A 84 23.21 -18.46 -0.26
CA GLN A 84 23.33 -17.01 -0.17
C GLN A 84 22.98 -16.43 -1.54
N LEU A 85 21.70 -16.14 -1.76
CA LEU A 85 21.23 -15.51 -2.98
C LEU A 85 21.91 -14.13 -3.09
N VAL A 86 22.68 -13.93 -4.15
CA VAL A 86 23.36 -12.66 -4.42
C VAL A 86 22.51 -11.86 -5.40
N PRO A 87 22.25 -10.56 -5.13
CA PRO A 87 21.61 -9.68 -6.11
C PRO A 87 22.31 -9.71 -7.47
N PRO A 88 21.56 -9.59 -8.57
CA PRO A 88 22.18 -9.43 -9.88
C PRO A 88 23.06 -8.17 -9.89
N PRO A 89 24.13 -8.14 -10.70
CA PRO A 89 24.95 -6.95 -10.85
C PRO A 89 24.10 -5.73 -11.21
N PRO A 90 24.37 -4.56 -10.60
CA PRO A 90 23.61 -3.36 -10.92
C PRO A 90 23.86 -2.95 -12.37
N LEU A 91 22.81 -2.49 -13.04
CA LEU A 91 22.95 -1.91 -14.37
C LEU A 91 23.70 -0.57 -14.33
N PRO A 92 24.37 -0.17 -15.43
CA PRO A 92 24.93 1.16 -15.56
C PRO A 92 23.87 2.24 -15.32
N PRO A 93 24.19 3.34 -14.60
CA PRO A 93 23.21 4.41 -14.32
C PRO A 93 22.51 4.97 -15.56
N LEU A 94 23.22 5.03 -16.69
CA LEU A 94 22.68 5.50 -17.97
C LEU A 94 21.50 4.66 -18.48
N ALA A 95 21.41 3.38 -18.11
CA ALA A 95 20.29 2.51 -18.49
C ALA A 95 18.93 2.99 -17.92
N PHE A 96 18.96 3.80 -16.85
CA PHE A 96 17.76 4.35 -16.21
C PHE A 96 17.50 5.83 -16.53
N ALA A 97 18.35 6.46 -17.33
CA ALA A 97 18.31 7.90 -17.64
C ALA A 97 18.01 8.20 -19.11
N THR A 98 17.72 7.18 -19.92
CA THR A 98 17.29 7.36 -21.32
C THR A 98 15.93 8.06 -21.39
N ALA A 99 15.68 8.84 -22.45
CA ALA A 99 14.43 9.58 -22.62
C ALA A 99 13.19 8.65 -22.65
N GLU A 100 13.32 7.47 -23.22
CA GLU A 100 12.25 6.46 -23.30
C GLU A 100 11.87 5.93 -21.92
N VAL A 101 12.85 5.79 -21.02
CA VAL A 101 12.64 5.36 -19.64
C VAL A 101 12.02 6.48 -18.82
N GLU A 102 12.51 7.72 -18.95
CA GLU A 102 11.95 8.88 -18.24
C GLU A 102 10.48 9.13 -18.61
N LEU A 103 10.11 8.91 -19.88
CA LEU A 103 8.72 9.00 -20.33
C LEU A 103 7.82 7.93 -19.70
N GLN A 104 8.33 6.72 -19.48
CA GLN A 104 7.57 5.59 -18.92
C GLN A 104 7.50 5.65 -17.39
N ARG A 105 8.58 6.05 -16.73
CA ARG A 105 8.72 6.13 -15.27
C ARG A 105 9.51 7.40 -14.93
N PRO A 106 8.83 8.54 -14.69
CA PRO A 106 9.48 9.79 -14.36
C PRO A 106 10.38 9.67 -13.12
N MET A 107 11.52 10.35 -13.14
CA MET A 107 12.50 10.41 -12.05
C MET A 107 13.07 9.05 -11.64
N LEU A 108 13.06 8.05 -12.53
CA LEU A 108 13.56 6.71 -12.24
C LEU A 108 15.07 6.68 -12.03
N SER A 109 15.81 7.56 -12.70
CA SER A 109 17.27 7.72 -12.51
C SER A 109 17.66 8.03 -11.06
N GLN A 110 16.75 8.63 -10.27
CA GLN A 110 16.96 8.98 -8.86
C GLN A 110 16.44 7.90 -7.88
N ALA A 111 15.94 6.77 -8.38
CA ALA A 111 15.43 5.68 -7.54
C ALA A 111 16.56 4.96 -6.81
N ASP A 112 16.27 4.53 -5.58
CA ASP A 112 17.19 3.72 -4.78
C ASP A 112 17.04 2.25 -5.15
N ARG A 113 18.17 1.59 -5.41
CA ARG A 113 18.25 0.17 -5.80
C ARG A 113 19.20 -0.60 -4.88
N ASP A 114 19.50 -0.04 -3.72
CA ASP A 114 20.33 -0.69 -2.71
C ASP A 114 19.52 -1.77 -1.99
N TRP A 115 19.88 -3.01 -2.28
CA TRP A 115 19.30 -4.20 -1.67
C TRP A 115 19.48 -4.25 -0.16
N GLN A 116 20.49 -3.57 0.39
CA GLN A 116 20.71 -3.50 1.84
C GLN A 116 19.66 -2.67 2.57
N ARG A 117 18.90 -1.85 1.85
CA ARG A 117 17.80 -1.04 2.40
C ARG A 117 16.44 -1.75 2.36
N LEU A 118 16.39 -2.96 1.82
CA LEU A 118 15.21 -3.81 1.84
C LEU A 118 15.18 -4.62 3.14
N ASP A 119 13.97 -4.96 3.59
CA ASP A 119 13.80 -5.96 4.64
C ASP A 119 14.45 -7.29 4.22
N GLN A 120 15.12 -7.96 5.15
CA GLN A 120 15.91 -9.15 4.84
C GLN A 120 15.05 -10.31 4.33
N ASP A 121 13.84 -10.47 4.85
CA ASP A 121 12.94 -11.54 4.39
C ASP A 121 12.39 -11.22 3.01
N PHE A 122 11.97 -9.96 2.81
CA PHE A 122 11.52 -9.48 1.50
C PHE A 122 12.62 -9.62 0.43
N ALA A 123 13.84 -9.17 0.72
CA ALA A 123 14.98 -9.26 -0.19
C ALA A 123 15.25 -10.71 -0.61
N ARG A 124 15.30 -11.66 0.34
CA ARG A 124 15.52 -13.08 0.02
C ARG A 124 14.42 -13.66 -0.87
N ARG A 125 13.15 -13.34 -0.59
CA ARG A 125 12.01 -13.78 -1.42
C ARG A 125 12.09 -13.19 -2.83
N LEU A 126 12.41 -11.90 -2.94
CA LEU A 126 12.55 -11.24 -4.23
C LEU A 126 13.72 -11.82 -5.05
N LEU A 127 14.84 -12.15 -4.40
CA LEU A 127 15.97 -12.81 -5.05
C LEU A 127 15.62 -14.22 -5.54
N LEU A 128 14.81 -14.98 -4.79
CA LEU A 128 14.29 -16.25 -5.29
C LEU A 128 13.43 -16.06 -6.53
N VAL A 129 12.58 -15.04 -6.55
CA VAL A 129 11.75 -14.73 -7.71
C VAL A 129 12.62 -14.38 -8.92
N PHE A 130 13.67 -13.58 -8.74
CA PHE A 130 14.63 -13.27 -9.80
C PHE A 130 15.29 -14.54 -10.34
N GLY A 131 15.72 -15.46 -9.46
CA GLY A 131 16.27 -16.75 -9.85
C GLY A 131 15.27 -17.60 -10.65
N VAL A 132 14.03 -17.72 -10.17
CA VAL A 132 12.96 -18.45 -10.88
C VAL A 132 12.69 -17.86 -12.27
N MET A 133 12.61 -16.53 -12.38
CA MET A 133 12.34 -15.84 -13.64
C MET A 133 13.47 -16.04 -14.65
N ARG A 134 14.72 -16.00 -14.22
CA ARG A 134 15.88 -16.30 -15.06
C ARG A 134 15.89 -17.77 -15.47
N ASP A 135 15.89 -18.67 -14.48
CA ASP A 135 16.22 -20.09 -14.69
C ASP A 135 15.08 -20.88 -15.35
N ARG A 136 13.81 -20.52 -15.06
CA ARG A 136 12.64 -21.23 -15.62
C ARG A 136 11.99 -20.53 -16.80
N HIS A 137 12.17 -19.22 -16.91
CA HIS A 137 11.41 -18.42 -17.88
C HIS A 137 12.29 -17.60 -18.83
N GLY A 138 13.60 -17.53 -18.60
CA GLY A 138 14.53 -16.78 -19.45
C GLY A 138 14.34 -15.27 -19.39
N TYR A 139 13.80 -14.74 -18.28
CA TYR A 139 13.65 -13.30 -18.07
C TYR A 139 14.73 -12.80 -17.11
N GLU A 140 15.61 -11.96 -17.63
CA GLU A 140 16.53 -11.18 -16.81
C GLU A 140 15.76 -10.04 -16.14
N MET A 141 15.65 -10.11 -14.81
CA MET A 141 14.94 -9.11 -14.01
C MET A 141 15.86 -8.00 -13.52
N VAL A 142 15.27 -6.82 -13.35
CA VAL A 142 15.95 -5.62 -12.82
C VAL A 142 15.09 -4.97 -11.74
N LEU A 143 15.74 -4.59 -10.64
CA LEU A 143 15.18 -3.72 -9.62
C LEU A 143 15.15 -2.28 -10.15
N LEU A 144 13.95 -1.73 -10.36
CA LEU A 144 13.74 -0.34 -10.73
C LEU A 144 13.85 0.58 -9.50
N GLU A 145 13.16 0.21 -8.43
CA GLU A 145 13.17 0.94 -7.16
C GLU A 145 12.85 -0.01 -6.01
N GLY A 146 13.69 -0.01 -4.98
CA GLY A 146 13.48 -0.73 -3.73
C GLY A 146 13.01 0.22 -2.63
N TYR A 147 13.93 0.63 -1.75
CA TYR A 147 13.60 1.64 -0.74
C TYR A 147 13.21 2.99 -1.37
N ARG A 148 12.26 3.69 -0.77
CA ARG A 148 11.90 5.07 -1.17
C ARG A 148 11.84 5.98 0.05
N SER A 149 12.54 7.11 0.02
CA SER A 149 12.48 8.05 1.15
C SER A 149 11.12 8.76 1.21
N PRO A 150 10.68 9.22 2.40
CA PRO A 150 9.48 10.06 2.53
C PRO A 150 9.49 11.29 1.62
N GLU A 151 10.63 11.96 1.49
CA GLU A 151 10.79 13.16 0.65
C GLU A 151 10.67 12.83 -0.84
N ARG A 152 11.14 11.65 -1.26
CA ARG A 152 10.94 11.19 -2.63
C ARG A 152 9.48 10.80 -2.87
N GLN A 153 8.84 10.13 -1.91
CA GLN A 153 7.44 9.76 -1.99
C GLN A 153 6.53 10.99 -2.14
N ASP A 154 6.77 12.06 -1.37
CA ASP A 154 6.03 13.31 -1.50
C ASP A 154 6.29 14.03 -2.83
N ARG A 155 7.53 13.98 -3.35
CA ARG A 155 7.84 14.49 -4.69
C ARG A 155 7.07 13.74 -5.79
N LEU A 156 7.00 12.40 -5.70
CA LEU A 156 6.22 11.59 -6.65
C LEU A 156 4.72 11.88 -6.55
N ALA A 157 4.19 12.05 -5.33
CA ALA A 157 2.80 12.43 -5.12
C ALA A 157 2.49 13.82 -5.72
N ALA A 158 3.43 14.77 -5.60
CA ALA A 158 3.30 16.10 -6.18
C ALA A 158 3.37 16.12 -7.72
N ALA A 159 4.04 15.14 -8.34
CA ALA A 159 4.10 14.98 -9.80
C ALA A 159 2.76 14.54 -10.41
N GLY A 160 1.83 14.02 -9.59
CA GLY A 160 0.45 13.73 -9.96
C GLY A 160 0.00 12.32 -9.59
N SER A 161 -1.33 12.14 -9.51
CA SER A 161 -1.97 10.87 -9.14
C SER A 161 -1.69 9.71 -10.10
N HIS A 162 -1.27 10.02 -11.33
CA HIS A 162 -0.85 9.03 -12.32
C HIS A 162 0.54 8.45 -12.03
N VAL A 163 1.36 9.10 -11.20
CA VAL A 163 2.67 8.62 -10.75
C VAL A 163 2.53 7.88 -9.42
N SER A 164 1.92 8.51 -8.42
CA SER A 164 1.65 7.90 -7.13
C SER A 164 0.49 8.59 -6.42
N ASN A 165 -0.38 7.80 -5.79
CA ASN A 165 -1.43 8.30 -4.89
C ASN A 165 -1.01 8.28 -3.40
N ALA A 166 0.10 7.62 -3.07
CA ALA A 166 0.63 7.55 -1.71
C ALA A 166 1.48 8.78 -1.39
N ARG A 167 1.30 9.34 -0.19
CA ARG A 167 2.20 10.35 0.40
C ARG A 167 3.24 9.69 1.31
N ALA A 168 4.09 10.51 1.92
CA ALA A 168 5.01 10.06 2.96
C ALA A 168 4.34 9.15 4.01
N PHE A 169 4.97 7.99 4.21
CA PHE A 169 4.65 6.89 5.12
C PHE A 169 3.40 6.09 4.75
N GLN A 170 2.92 6.23 3.51
CA GLN A 170 1.75 5.51 2.98
C GLN A 170 2.13 4.46 1.94
N SER A 171 3.42 4.14 1.80
CA SER A 171 3.92 3.14 0.85
C SER A 171 4.89 2.17 1.52
N PHE A 172 4.78 0.88 1.18
CA PHE A 172 5.67 -0.17 1.67
C PHE A 172 7.13 0.00 1.24
N HIS A 173 7.40 0.75 0.16
CA HIS A 173 8.77 1.10 -0.25
C HIS A 173 9.53 1.85 0.85
N GLN A 174 8.83 2.65 1.66
CA GLN A 174 9.45 3.44 2.73
C GLN A 174 9.88 2.60 3.93
N PHE A 175 9.44 1.35 3.96
CA PHE A 175 9.77 0.38 4.99
C PHE A 175 10.64 -0.77 4.44
N GLY A 176 11.13 -0.66 3.19
CA GLY A 176 11.94 -1.70 2.56
C GLY A 176 11.16 -2.98 2.23
N LEU A 177 9.83 -2.90 2.19
CA LEU A 177 8.92 -4.06 2.03
C LEU A 177 8.23 -4.10 0.67
N ALA A 178 8.64 -3.26 -0.27
CA ALA A 178 8.15 -3.28 -1.64
C ALA A 178 9.27 -3.02 -2.63
N ALA A 179 9.05 -3.48 -3.86
CA ALA A 179 9.96 -3.28 -4.98
C ALA A 179 9.18 -3.14 -6.29
N ASP A 180 9.65 -2.22 -7.11
CA ASP A 180 9.24 -2.08 -8.49
C ASP A 180 10.31 -2.74 -9.36
N CYS A 181 9.90 -3.66 -10.25
CA CYS A 181 10.79 -4.43 -11.10
C CYS A 181 10.40 -4.34 -12.58
N ALA A 182 11.37 -4.62 -13.45
CA ALA A 182 11.21 -4.71 -14.89
C ALA A 182 12.18 -5.74 -15.47
N PHE A 183 12.34 -5.75 -16.80
CA PHE A 183 13.12 -6.76 -17.50
C PHE A 183 14.21 -6.16 -18.38
N ILE A 184 15.24 -6.94 -18.65
CA ILE A 184 16.23 -6.65 -19.69
C ILE A 184 16.01 -7.61 -20.86
N ARG A 185 15.98 -7.06 -22.07
CA ARG A 185 16.00 -7.81 -23.32
C ARG A 185 17.03 -7.17 -24.24
N GLU A 186 17.99 -7.97 -24.72
CA GLU A 186 19.04 -7.49 -25.64
C GLU A 186 19.81 -6.27 -25.09
N GLY A 187 20.08 -6.28 -23.78
CA GLY A 187 20.79 -5.19 -23.09
C GLY A 187 19.97 -3.91 -22.89
N LYS A 188 18.68 -3.90 -23.26
CA LYS A 188 17.79 -2.74 -23.10
C LYS A 188 16.76 -2.98 -22.01
N LEU A 189 16.50 -1.95 -21.22
CA LEU A 189 15.47 -1.95 -20.19
C LEU A 189 14.09 -1.91 -20.83
N VAL A 190 13.25 -2.89 -20.54
CA VAL A 190 11.88 -3.01 -21.04
C VAL A 190 10.92 -2.93 -19.85
N ILE A 191 10.21 -1.80 -19.73
CA ILE A 191 9.31 -1.51 -18.59
C ILE A 191 7.84 -1.63 -19.00
N SER A 192 7.44 -1.13 -20.16
CA SER A 192 6.01 -1.08 -20.50
C SER A 192 5.42 -2.47 -20.77
N GLU A 193 4.32 -2.75 -20.08
CA GLU A 193 3.41 -3.89 -20.31
C GLU A 193 2.71 -3.84 -21.66
N ARG A 194 2.82 -2.73 -22.41
CA ARG A 194 2.36 -2.66 -23.81
C ARG A 194 3.18 -3.54 -24.74
N ASP A 195 4.42 -3.86 -24.38
CA ASP A 195 5.19 -4.91 -25.05
C ASP A 195 4.62 -6.28 -24.60
N PRO A 196 4.09 -7.11 -25.52
CA PRO A 196 3.50 -8.40 -25.16
C PRO A 196 4.47 -9.35 -24.46
N TRP A 197 5.77 -9.27 -24.77
CA TRP A 197 6.80 -10.07 -24.11
C TRP A 197 7.01 -9.60 -22.66
N ALA A 198 7.00 -8.30 -22.42
CA ALA A 198 7.09 -7.73 -21.07
C ALA A 198 5.83 -8.05 -20.25
N MET A 199 4.64 -7.93 -20.83
CA MET A 199 3.38 -8.33 -20.18
C MET A 199 3.40 -9.81 -19.78
N ARG A 200 3.90 -10.69 -20.65
CA ARG A 200 4.08 -12.10 -20.29
C ARG A 200 5.05 -12.26 -19.13
N GLY A 201 6.17 -11.53 -19.16
CA GLY A 201 7.14 -11.50 -18.07
C GLY A 201 6.50 -11.06 -16.76
N TYR A 202 5.69 -10.01 -16.77
CA TYR A 202 5.00 -9.51 -15.59
C TYR A 202 4.00 -10.51 -15.00
N ARG A 203 3.27 -11.27 -15.83
CA ARG A 203 2.39 -12.33 -15.34
C ARG A 203 3.17 -13.43 -14.63
N LEU A 204 4.25 -13.91 -15.25
CA LEU A 204 5.11 -14.93 -14.66
C LEU A 204 5.79 -14.44 -13.37
N TYR A 205 6.27 -13.19 -13.37
CA TYR A 205 6.82 -12.53 -12.20
C TYR A 205 5.79 -12.44 -11.07
N GLY A 206 4.57 -12.03 -11.38
CA GLY A 206 3.47 -11.96 -10.43
C GLY A 206 3.14 -13.31 -9.81
N GLU A 207 3.03 -14.36 -10.62
CA GLU A 207 2.80 -15.73 -10.16
C GLU A 207 3.94 -16.24 -9.26
N ALA A 208 5.19 -15.98 -9.63
CA ALA A 208 6.36 -16.33 -8.81
C ALA A 208 6.39 -15.56 -7.49
N ALA A 209 6.04 -14.26 -7.51
CA ALA A 209 5.96 -13.43 -6.32
C ALA A 209 4.86 -13.88 -5.36
N GLU A 210 3.66 -14.18 -5.88
CA GLU A 210 2.55 -14.74 -5.12
C GLU A 210 2.93 -16.09 -4.49
N ALA A 211 3.63 -16.96 -5.24
CA ALA A 211 4.13 -18.25 -4.73
C ALA A 211 5.19 -18.09 -3.62
N ALA A 212 5.97 -17.02 -3.65
CA ALA A 212 6.91 -16.64 -2.60
C ALA A 212 6.24 -15.90 -1.42
N GLY A 213 4.91 -15.78 -1.41
CA GLY A 213 4.13 -15.18 -0.33
C GLY A 213 4.12 -13.66 -0.32
N MET A 214 4.43 -13.02 -1.45
CA MET A 214 4.30 -11.57 -1.64
C MET A 214 2.94 -11.25 -2.29
N ILE A 215 2.52 -10.00 -2.16
CA ILE A 215 1.37 -9.45 -2.90
C ILE A 215 1.90 -8.80 -4.17
N TRP A 216 1.23 -9.08 -5.28
CA TRP A 216 1.57 -8.52 -6.58
C TRP A 216 0.57 -7.43 -7.02
N GLY A 217 1.10 -6.27 -7.42
CA GLY A 217 0.32 -5.11 -7.83
C GLY A 217 -0.48 -5.30 -9.12
N GLY A 218 -0.13 -6.30 -9.94
CA GLY A 218 -0.89 -6.68 -11.13
C GLY A 218 -2.31 -7.20 -10.85
N ARG A 219 -2.63 -7.55 -9.59
CA ARG A 219 -3.99 -7.89 -9.15
C ARG A 219 -4.84 -6.67 -8.80
N TRP A 220 -4.25 -5.49 -8.65
CA TRP A 220 -4.96 -4.29 -8.24
C TRP A 220 -5.78 -3.71 -9.40
N THR A 221 -6.79 -2.91 -9.10
CA THR A 221 -7.60 -2.22 -10.11
C THR A 221 -6.74 -1.31 -11.01
N MET A 222 -5.68 -0.72 -10.44
CA MET A 222 -4.73 0.11 -11.19
C MET A 222 -3.67 -0.68 -11.96
N MET A 223 -3.57 -2.00 -11.75
CA MET A 223 -2.69 -2.92 -12.47
C MET A 223 -1.21 -2.52 -12.46
N ASP A 224 -0.62 -2.35 -11.27
CA ASP A 224 0.80 -2.01 -11.16
C ASP A 224 1.68 -3.26 -11.30
N PHE A 225 1.91 -3.67 -12.55
CA PHE A 225 2.50 -4.97 -12.87
C PHE A 225 3.96 -5.16 -12.41
N GLY A 226 4.71 -4.07 -12.28
CA GLY A 226 6.10 -4.12 -11.79
C GLY A 226 6.20 -4.25 -10.27
N HIS A 227 5.11 -3.98 -9.56
CA HIS A 227 5.11 -3.81 -8.11
C HIS A 227 4.88 -5.13 -7.37
N THR A 228 5.71 -5.41 -6.37
CA THR A 228 5.41 -6.42 -5.33
C THR A 228 5.66 -5.84 -3.95
N GLU A 229 4.89 -6.32 -2.98
CA GLU A 229 5.03 -5.93 -1.58
C GLU A 229 4.86 -7.13 -0.64
N LEU A 230 5.57 -7.12 0.49
CA LEU A 230 5.40 -8.10 1.56
C LEU A 230 4.66 -7.47 2.74
N ARG A 231 3.55 -8.08 3.13
CA ARG A 231 2.79 -7.68 4.32
C ARG A 231 3.04 -8.66 5.44
N THR A 232 3.72 -8.22 6.49
CA THR A 232 3.94 -9.04 7.69
C THR A 232 2.93 -8.67 8.78
N ARG A 233 2.71 -9.58 9.74
CA ARG A 233 1.89 -9.27 10.92
C ARG A 233 2.62 -8.22 11.77
N GLY A 234 2.26 -6.96 11.58
CA GLY A 234 2.83 -5.82 12.30
C GLY A 234 3.04 -4.59 11.43
N THR A 235 3.20 -4.77 10.11
CA THR A 235 3.39 -3.67 9.16
C THR A 235 2.02 -3.13 8.73
N ARG A 236 1.56 -2.08 9.42
CA ARG A 236 0.44 -1.24 8.98
C ARG A 236 1.03 -0.03 8.27
N ALA A 237 0.81 0.06 6.96
CA ALA A 237 0.95 1.32 6.21
C ALA A 237 -0.40 2.07 6.23
#